data_AF-A0A397VCS4-F1
#
_entry.id   AF-A0A397VCS4-F1
#
_cell.length_a   1.000
_cell.length_b   1.000
_cell.length_c   1.000
_cell.angle_alpha   90.00
_cell.angle_beta   90.00
_cell.angle_gamma   90.00
#
_symmetry.space_group_name_H-M   'P 1'
#
loop_
_entity.id
_entity.type
_entity.pdbx_description
1 polymer ?
#
loop_
_entity_poly.entity_id
_entity_poly.type
_entity_poly.pdbx_seq_one_letter_code
_entity_poly.pdbx_strand_id
1 'polypeptide(L)'
;MQVIYILTKLLLFIFSLQYFLIIYASQNEPLAKLWNINDDEILKYLEIEKRLTTADEILKQLLNDSNFSGTYINITMNLIFINTLNFSAADEIKNSPEMAPYKDLLSFKESRNSLAKLKHSFLWITKIANYHKPVNIVAIFLDMKLNNVVITLHHKYDRTNTVFLMSIKKYHPILEYSGSSNSANSNIIGPKSKYNVRTNDIHILAGDGLYNYAVYVTCSAGFWAKDNVNIVYIVTAGHCFSPGNYFLQPWNATVTNYIIGPMTNHKIGPLDFGLIHIVNKTIVPRPFIRNSNSKQNVELFIRDDIAVSSHGAHICKSGRTTHVTCGNVRAFGGMIIIKRYIMTVSDTPSMAGDSGGPAFSYKDLQYVSLFGISSSKAAKEITLFQPLNDILTTANIKLVVA
;
A
#
# COMPACT_ATOMS: atom_id res chain seq x y z
N MET A 1 54.73 21.24 -15.53
CA MET A 1 53.69 21.56 -14.52
C MET A 1 52.32 21.83 -15.13
N GLN A 2 52.19 22.65 -16.18
CA GLN A 2 50.89 23.03 -16.77
C GLN A 2 50.07 21.85 -17.33
N VAL A 3 50.73 20.87 -17.97
CA VAL A 3 50.09 19.66 -18.50
C VAL A 3 49.50 18.78 -17.39
N ILE A 4 50.22 18.63 -16.27
CA ILE A 4 49.79 17.84 -15.11
C ILE A 4 48.57 18.49 -14.43
N TYR A 5 48.52 19.83 -14.37
CA TYR A 5 47.39 20.59 -13.82
C TYR A 5 46.12 20.46 -14.66
N ILE A 6 46.26 20.49 -15.99
CA ILE A 6 45.12 20.29 -16.91
C ILE A 6 44.59 18.87 -16.80
N LEU A 7 45.48 17.86 -16.76
CA LEU A 7 45.11 16.46 -16.59
C LEU A 7 44.39 16.20 -15.27
N THR A 8 44.84 16.80 -14.15
CA THR A 8 44.15 16.66 -12.85
C THR A 8 42.77 17.29 -12.84
N LYS A 9 42.59 18.48 -13.44
CA LYS A 9 41.26 19.09 -13.59
C LYS A 9 40.33 18.28 -14.48
N LEU A 10 40.84 17.73 -15.59
CA LEU A 10 40.07 16.87 -16.48
C LEU A 10 39.66 15.58 -15.76
N LEU A 11 40.55 14.99 -14.97
CA LEU A 11 40.26 13.81 -14.15
C LEU A 11 39.16 14.10 -13.12
N LEU A 12 39.27 15.22 -12.38
CA LEU A 12 38.25 15.65 -11.43
C LEU A 12 36.91 15.93 -12.11
N PHE A 13 36.91 16.55 -13.30
CA PHE A 13 35.71 16.76 -14.09
C PHE A 13 35.08 15.42 -14.51
N ILE A 14 35.86 14.48 -15.02
CA ILE A 14 35.39 13.14 -15.40
C ILE A 14 34.85 12.38 -14.18
N PHE A 15 35.52 12.43 -13.03
CA PHE A 15 35.02 11.81 -11.80
C PHE A 15 33.74 12.47 -11.30
N SER A 16 33.65 13.80 -11.35
CA SER A 16 32.43 14.53 -10.98
C SER A 16 31.29 14.24 -11.94
N LEU A 17 31.56 14.11 -13.24
CA LEU A 17 30.59 13.78 -14.28
C LEU A 17 30.15 12.32 -14.17
N GLN A 18 31.05 11.38 -13.89
CA GLN A 18 30.73 9.98 -13.63
C GLN A 18 29.91 9.85 -12.34
N TYR A 19 30.27 10.57 -11.28
CA TYR A 19 29.51 10.61 -10.03
C TYR A 19 28.09 11.17 -10.26
N PHE A 20 27.99 12.26 -11.03
CA PHE A 20 26.72 12.87 -11.43
C PHE A 20 25.88 11.90 -12.29
N LEU A 21 26.48 11.23 -13.28
CA LEU A 21 25.81 10.24 -14.13
C LEU A 21 25.37 9.00 -13.34
N ILE A 22 26.13 8.55 -12.33
CA ILE A 22 25.76 7.42 -11.48
C ILE A 22 24.55 7.74 -10.58
N ILE A 23 24.45 8.99 -10.11
CA ILE A 23 23.30 9.48 -9.34
C ILE A 23 22.07 9.65 -10.25
N TYR A 24 22.23 10.22 -11.45
CA TYR A 24 21.13 10.52 -12.37
C TYR A 24 20.65 9.34 -13.22
N ALA A 25 21.43 8.27 -13.40
CA ALA A 25 21.05 7.11 -14.23
C ALA A 25 20.17 6.07 -13.51
N SER A 26 19.52 6.46 -12.42
CA SER A 26 18.93 5.53 -11.45
C SER A 26 17.51 6.01 -11.11
N GLN A 27 16.53 5.74 -11.97
CA GLN A 27 15.11 5.73 -11.55
C GLN A 27 14.89 4.52 -10.63
N ASN A 28 15.37 4.59 -9.40
CA ASN A 28 15.41 3.42 -8.52
C ASN A 28 14.35 3.49 -7.43
N GLU A 29 14.05 4.67 -6.91
CA GLU A 29 13.13 4.79 -5.79
C GLU A 29 11.67 4.47 -6.20
N PRO A 30 10.91 3.74 -5.36
CA PRO A 30 9.54 3.36 -5.65
C PRO A 30 8.59 4.54 -5.94
N LEU A 31 8.78 5.69 -5.29
CA LEU A 31 7.97 6.89 -5.51
C LEU A 31 8.25 7.56 -6.86
N ALA A 32 9.53 7.65 -7.27
CA ALA A 32 9.89 8.16 -8.58
C ALA A 32 9.22 7.35 -9.70
N LYS A 33 9.19 6.02 -9.54
CA LYS A 33 8.47 5.12 -10.47
C LYS A 33 6.96 5.35 -10.47
N LEU A 34 6.34 5.53 -9.30
CA LEU A 34 4.90 5.77 -9.18
C LEU A 34 4.48 7.06 -9.92
N TRP A 35 5.24 8.15 -9.72
CA TRP A 35 4.91 9.46 -10.29
C TRP A 35 5.55 9.71 -11.66
N ASN A 36 6.39 8.79 -12.14
CA ASN A 36 7.16 8.93 -13.37
C ASN A 36 8.00 10.22 -13.37
N ILE A 37 8.78 10.41 -12.31
CA ILE A 37 9.68 11.55 -12.08
C ILE A 37 11.10 11.08 -11.78
N ASN A 38 12.04 12.00 -11.65
CA ASN A 38 13.39 11.66 -11.18
C ASN A 38 13.46 11.53 -9.64
N ASP A 39 14.42 10.75 -9.15
CA ASP A 39 14.60 10.51 -7.70
C ASP A 39 14.84 11.82 -6.91
N ASP A 40 15.49 12.84 -7.52
CA ASP A 40 15.73 14.15 -6.92
C ASP A 40 14.48 15.04 -6.80
N GLU A 41 13.40 14.69 -7.51
CA GLU A 41 12.12 15.40 -7.45
C GLU A 41 11.17 14.86 -6.37
N ILE A 42 11.47 13.72 -5.75
CA ILE A 42 10.55 13.04 -4.82
C ILE A 42 10.10 13.95 -3.67
N LEU A 43 11.02 14.68 -3.04
CA LEU A 43 10.70 15.56 -1.92
C LEU A 43 9.72 16.68 -2.31
N LYS A 44 9.87 17.23 -3.52
CA LYS A 44 8.94 18.24 -4.07
C LYS A 44 7.54 17.65 -4.25
N TYR A 45 7.44 16.42 -4.74
CA TYR A 45 6.14 15.76 -4.97
C TYR A 45 5.46 15.31 -3.68
N LEU A 46 6.22 14.93 -2.65
CA LEU A 46 5.69 14.70 -1.31
C LEU A 46 5.07 15.98 -0.70
N GLU A 47 5.71 17.14 -0.89
CA GLU A 47 5.12 18.42 -0.44
C GLU A 47 3.89 18.83 -1.25
N ILE A 48 3.86 18.55 -2.55
CA ILE A 48 2.66 18.72 -3.39
C ILE A 48 1.51 17.88 -2.81
N GLU A 49 1.75 16.59 -2.57
CA GLU A 49 0.74 15.70 -2.04
C GLU A 49 0.23 16.15 -0.68
N LYS A 50 1.12 16.53 0.25
CA LYS A 50 0.74 17.05 1.56
C LYS A 50 -0.18 18.27 1.45
N ARG A 51 0.13 19.19 0.53
CA ARG A 51 -0.72 20.36 0.25
C ARG A 51 -2.09 19.94 -0.31
N LEU A 52 -2.11 19.00 -1.27
CA LEU A 52 -3.34 18.49 -1.86
C LEU A 52 -4.22 17.75 -0.84
N THR A 53 -3.64 16.89 0.01
CA THR A 53 -4.35 16.17 1.07
C THR A 53 -4.96 17.14 2.09
N THR A 54 -4.19 18.15 2.53
CA THR A 54 -4.70 19.18 3.45
C THR A 54 -5.90 19.92 2.86
N ALA A 55 -5.81 20.32 1.60
CA ALA A 55 -6.90 21.00 0.90
C ALA A 55 -8.10 20.08 0.66
N ASP A 56 -7.88 18.80 0.35
CA ASP A 56 -8.93 17.79 0.15
C ASP A 56 -9.70 17.50 1.45
N GLU A 57 -9.03 17.51 2.61
CA GLU A 57 -9.67 17.36 3.93
C GLU A 57 -10.61 18.51 4.25
N ILE A 58 -10.20 19.76 3.97
CA ILE A 58 -11.05 20.95 4.13
C ILE A 58 -12.22 20.87 3.14
N LEU A 59 -11.92 20.62 1.87
CA LEU A 59 -12.90 20.54 0.79
C LEU A 59 -14.01 19.54 1.11
N LYS A 60 -13.69 18.35 1.60
CA LYS A 60 -14.66 17.31 1.94
C LYS A 60 -15.71 17.76 2.96
N GLN A 61 -15.40 18.70 3.85
CA GLN A 61 -16.36 19.23 4.82
C GLN A 61 -17.40 20.16 4.16
N LEU A 62 -17.09 20.70 2.99
CA LEU A 62 -17.96 21.63 2.25
C LEU A 62 -18.85 20.92 1.22
N LEU A 63 -18.51 19.69 0.83
CA LEU A 63 -19.24 18.95 -0.20
C LEU A 63 -20.46 18.24 0.39
N ASN A 64 -21.61 18.39 -0.27
CA ASN A 64 -22.80 17.60 0.03
C ASN A 64 -22.96 16.41 -0.93
N ASP A 65 -23.54 15.32 -0.42
CA ASP A 65 -23.68 14.05 -1.14
C ASP A 65 -24.67 14.09 -2.33
N SER A 66 -25.46 15.15 -2.47
CA SER A 66 -26.47 15.30 -3.53
C SER A 66 -25.90 15.99 -4.77
N ASN A 67 -25.10 17.03 -4.57
CA ASN A 67 -24.48 17.82 -5.65
C ASN A 67 -23.12 17.25 -6.07
N PHE A 68 -22.44 16.50 -5.20
CA PHE A 68 -21.10 16.01 -5.44
C PHE A 68 -21.00 14.50 -5.29
N SER A 69 -19.93 13.95 -5.86
CA SER A 69 -19.71 12.52 -5.98
C SER A 69 -18.39 12.06 -5.38
N GLY A 70 -17.78 12.93 -4.57
CA GLY A 70 -16.48 12.74 -3.94
C GLY A 70 -15.32 13.33 -4.74
N THR A 71 -14.13 13.20 -4.17
CA THR A 71 -12.89 13.83 -4.61
C THR A 71 -11.76 12.82 -4.71
N TYR A 72 -10.76 13.16 -5.52
CA TYR A 72 -9.45 12.49 -5.52
C TYR A 72 -8.35 13.47 -5.89
N ILE A 73 -7.16 13.27 -5.32
CA ILE A 73 -5.98 14.07 -5.63
C ILE A 73 -5.19 13.45 -6.77
N ASN A 74 -4.47 14.27 -7.52
CA ASN A 74 -3.51 13.85 -8.51
C ASN A 74 -2.23 14.67 -8.33
N ILE A 75 -1.20 14.01 -7.80
CA ILE A 75 0.07 14.62 -7.43
C ILE A 75 0.79 15.16 -8.68
N THR A 76 0.82 14.41 -9.78
CA THR A 76 1.57 14.81 -10.98
C THR A 76 0.94 15.97 -11.72
N MET A 77 -0.39 16.11 -11.62
CA MET A 77 -1.10 17.28 -12.15
C MET A 77 -1.15 18.44 -11.15
N ASN A 78 -0.76 18.23 -9.88
CA ASN A 78 -0.95 19.18 -8.80
C ASN A 78 -2.40 19.69 -8.69
N LEU A 79 -3.37 18.76 -8.77
CA LEU A 79 -4.80 19.07 -8.77
C LEU A 79 -5.59 18.14 -7.86
N ILE A 80 -6.68 18.67 -7.31
CA ILE A 80 -7.78 17.95 -6.69
C ILE A 80 -8.91 17.90 -7.71
N PHE A 81 -9.37 16.71 -8.04
CA PHE A 81 -10.52 16.52 -8.89
C PHE A 81 -11.79 16.37 -8.05
N ILE A 82 -12.79 17.17 -8.39
CA ILE A 82 -14.10 17.20 -7.72
C ILE A 82 -15.16 16.77 -8.72
N ASN A 83 -15.80 15.63 -8.44
CA ASN A 83 -16.91 15.19 -9.26
C ASN A 83 -18.20 15.91 -8.84
N THR A 84 -18.82 16.65 -9.75
CA THR A 84 -20.03 17.45 -9.50
C THR A 84 -21.17 17.08 -10.46
N LEU A 85 -22.40 17.21 -9.98
CA LEU A 85 -23.62 17.17 -10.78
C LEU A 85 -24.21 18.59 -10.98
N ASN A 86 -23.69 19.57 -10.22
CA ASN A 86 -24.22 20.92 -10.16
C ASN A 86 -23.06 21.92 -10.19
N PHE A 87 -22.87 22.57 -11.34
CA PHE A 87 -21.80 23.56 -11.50
C PHE A 87 -22.06 24.86 -10.74
N SER A 88 -23.32 25.22 -10.46
CA SER A 88 -23.61 26.35 -9.57
C SER A 88 -23.08 26.09 -8.16
N ALA A 89 -23.26 24.87 -7.64
CA ALA A 89 -22.68 24.48 -6.35
C ALA A 89 -21.14 24.42 -6.40
N ALA A 90 -20.56 24.06 -7.55
CA ALA A 90 -19.10 24.11 -7.74
C ALA A 90 -18.56 25.56 -7.65
N ASP A 91 -19.29 26.53 -8.19
CA ASP A 91 -18.93 27.95 -8.09
C ASP A 91 -18.99 28.46 -6.64
N GLU A 92 -19.96 28.01 -5.85
CA GLU A 92 -20.02 28.31 -4.40
C GLU A 92 -18.76 27.80 -3.69
N ILE A 93 -18.35 26.55 -3.92
CA ILE A 93 -17.13 25.97 -3.34
C ILE A 93 -15.89 26.77 -3.76
N LYS A 94 -15.78 27.12 -5.04
CA LYS A 94 -14.64 27.87 -5.59
C LYS A 94 -14.51 29.28 -5.00
N ASN A 95 -15.61 29.85 -4.50
CA ASN A 95 -15.66 31.18 -3.89
C ASN A 95 -15.73 31.13 -2.36
N SER A 96 -15.70 29.95 -1.75
CA SER A 96 -15.67 29.81 -0.29
C SER A 96 -14.38 30.38 0.31
N PRO A 97 -14.44 31.10 1.44
CA PRO A 97 -13.25 31.61 2.12
C PRO A 97 -12.25 30.52 2.49
N GLU A 98 -12.73 29.33 2.88
CA GLU A 98 -11.93 28.18 3.29
C GLU A 98 -11.08 27.63 2.13
N MET A 99 -11.59 27.68 0.90
CA MET A 99 -10.88 27.20 -0.28
C MET A 99 -10.08 28.28 -1.01
N ALA A 100 -10.17 29.54 -0.58
CA ALA A 100 -9.43 30.64 -1.21
C ALA A 100 -7.91 30.37 -1.36
N PRO A 101 -7.19 29.78 -0.37
CA PRO A 101 -5.76 29.48 -0.50
C PRO A 101 -5.43 28.35 -1.49
N TYR A 102 -6.44 27.57 -1.90
CA TYR A 102 -6.30 26.35 -2.68
C TYR A 102 -7.05 26.39 -4.01
N LYS A 103 -7.59 27.56 -4.38
CA LYS A 103 -8.46 27.74 -5.55
C LYS A 103 -7.85 27.20 -6.85
N ASP A 104 -6.54 27.39 -7.03
CA ASP A 104 -5.82 26.94 -8.23
C ASP A 104 -5.58 25.43 -8.28
N LEU A 105 -5.83 24.72 -7.18
CA LEU A 105 -5.72 23.26 -7.11
C LEU A 105 -7.04 22.57 -7.51
N LEU A 106 -8.15 23.31 -7.64
CA LEU A 106 -9.48 22.70 -7.81
C LEU A 106 -9.83 22.49 -9.28
N SER A 107 -10.15 21.24 -9.63
CA SER A 107 -10.61 20.86 -10.97
C SER A 107 -11.95 20.14 -10.90
N PHE A 108 -13.02 20.83 -11.30
CA PHE A 108 -14.37 20.26 -11.31
C PHE A 108 -14.62 19.45 -12.57
N LYS A 109 -15.19 18.25 -12.39
CA LYS A 109 -15.54 17.31 -13.45
C LYS A 109 -17.03 16.96 -13.36
N GLU A 110 -17.70 16.97 -14.50
CA GLU A 110 -19.08 16.50 -14.58
C GLU A 110 -19.15 15.02 -14.21
N SER A 111 -20.17 14.65 -13.44
CA SER A 111 -20.36 13.30 -12.93
C SER A 111 -21.82 12.86 -13.08
N ARG A 112 -22.03 11.55 -13.22
CA ARG A 112 -23.37 10.97 -13.48
C ARG A 112 -24.05 10.46 -12.21
N ASN A 113 -23.26 10.14 -11.19
CA ASN A 113 -23.76 9.53 -9.96
C ASN A 113 -23.32 10.36 -8.77
N SER A 114 -24.27 10.94 -8.04
CA SER A 114 -24.01 11.58 -6.75
C SER A 114 -23.46 10.60 -5.73
N LEU A 115 -22.79 11.11 -4.69
CA LEU A 115 -22.23 10.27 -3.64
C LEU A 115 -23.33 9.50 -2.89
N ALA A 116 -24.51 10.11 -2.70
CA ALA A 116 -25.68 9.43 -2.15
C ALA A 116 -26.09 8.21 -3.00
N LYS A 117 -26.14 8.38 -4.33
CA LYS A 117 -26.48 7.30 -5.27
C LYS A 117 -25.40 6.20 -5.26
N LEU A 118 -24.13 6.57 -5.21
CA LEU A 118 -23.01 5.62 -5.12
C LEU A 118 -23.06 4.80 -3.83
N LYS A 119 -23.23 5.45 -2.68
CA LYS A 119 -23.38 4.79 -1.37
C LYS A 119 -24.57 3.83 -1.37
N HIS A 120 -25.71 4.24 -1.95
CA HIS A 120 -26.88 3.39 -2.09
C HIS A 120 -26.60 2.16 -2.97
N SER A 121 -26.02 2.34 -4.16
CA SER A 121 -25.67 1.24 -5.06
C SER A 121 -24.68 0.27 -4.40
N PHE A 122 -23.64 0.80 -3.74
CA PHE A 122 -22.68 -0.02 -3.00
C PHE A 122 -23.35 -0.84 -1.90
N LEU A 123 -24.20 -0.24 -1.07
CA LEU A 123 -24.92 -0.94 -0.01
C LEU A 123 -25.80 -2.08 -0.56
N TRP A 124 -26.49 -1.86 -1.67
CA TRP A 124 -27.33 -2.91 -2.25
C TRP A 124 -26.54 -4.01 -2.94
N ILE A 125 -25.49 -3.66 -3.68
CA ILE A 125 -24.59 -4.65 -4.31
C ILE A 125 -23.96 -5.52 -3.22
N THR A 126 -23.50 -4.92 -2.12
CA THR A 126 -22.91 -5.66 -1.00
C THR A 126 -23.94 -6.56 -0.27
N LYS A 127 -25.19 -6.13 -0.11
CA LYS A 127 -26.28 -6.99 0.38
C LYS A 127 -26.56 -8.18 -0.55
N ILE A 128 -26.63 -7.94 -1.86
CA ILE A 128 -26.86 -8.98 -2.87
C ILE A 128 -25.68 -9.97 -2.90
N ALA A 129 -24.45 -9.46 -2.80
CA ALA A 129 -23.24 -10.28 -2.64
C ALA A 129 -23.33 -11.19 -1.41
N ASN A 130 -23.74 -10.65 -0.26
CA ASN A 130 -23.89 -11.45 0.97
C ASN A 130 -24.95 -12.55 0.84
N TYR A 131 -26.01 -12.30 0.06
CA TYR A 131 -27.05 -13.28 -0.19
C TYR A 131 -26.59 -14.40 -1.14
N HIS A 132 -26.01 -14.03 -2.29
CA HIS A 132 -25.60 -15.00 -3.32
C HIS A 132 -24.26 -15.68 -3.03
N LYS A 133 -23.45 -15.12 -2.12
CA LYS A 133 -22.10 -15.61 -1.77
C LYS A 133 -21.24 -15.93 -3.03
N PRO A 134 -21.09 -14.98 -3.95
CA PRO A 134 -20.33 -15.22 -5.17
C PRO A 134 -18.88 -15.60 -4.83
N VAL A 135 -18.34 -16.55 -5.59
CA VAL A 135 -16.94 -17.00 -5.46
C VAL A 135 -16.03 -16.12 -6.31
N ASN A 136 -14.71 -16.17 -6.14
CA ASN A 136 -13.75 -15.49 -7.05
C ASN A 136 -13.92 -13.96 -7.21
N ILE A 137 -14.68 -13.29 -6.34
CA ILE A 137 -14.73 -11.84 -6.27
C ILE A 137 -13.66 -11.37 -5.28
N VAL A 138 -12.84 -10.45 -5.77
CA VAL A 138 -11.69 -9.93 -5.05
C VAL A 138 -12.13 -8.81 -4.11
N ALA A 139 -12.76 -7.77 -4.64
CA ALA A 139 -13.26 -6.65 -3.85
C ALA A 139 -14.42 -5.93 -4.56
N ILE A 140 -15.34 -5.38 -3.78
CA ILE A 140 -16.32 -4.38 -4.19
C ILE A 140 -15.95 -3.07 -3.50
N PHE A 141 -15.86 -1.96 -4.21
CA PHE A 141 -15.52 -0.67 -3.62
C PHE A 141 -16.08 0.52 -4.42
N LEU A 142 -16.08 1.69 -3.80
CA LEU A 142 -16.42 2.95 -4.46
C LEU A 142 -15.14 3.60 -4.99
N ASP A 143 -15.03 3.76 -6.31
CA ASP A 143 -13.89 4.42 -6.93
C ASP A 143 -14.29 5.85 -7.34
N MET A 144 -13.70 6.83 -6.65
CA MET A 144 -14.02 8.24 -6.90
C MET A 144 -13.53 8.71 -8.27
N LYS A 145 -12.43 8.15 -8.78
CA LYS A 145 -11.90 8.52 -10.10
C LYS A 145 -12.82 8.03 -11.22
N LEU A 146 -13.41 6.84 -11.05
CA LEU A 146 -14.36 6.26 -12.02
C LEU A 146 -15.82 6.69 -11.78
N ASN A 147 -16.11 7.42 -10.69
CA ASN A 147 -17.46 7.82 -10.29
C ASN A 147 -18.47 6.64 -10.30
N ASN A 148 -18.02 5.46 -9.83
CA ASN A 148 -18.84 4.25 -9.85
C ASN A 148 -18.48 3.23 -8.75
N VAL A 149 -19.37 2.26 -8.53
CA VAL A 149 -19.06 1.03 -7.80
C VAL A 149 -18.24 0.14 -8.72
N VAL A 150 -17.06 -0.28 -8.26
CA VAL A 150 -16.18 -1.20 -8.96
C VAL A 150 -16.25 -2.57 -8.30
N ILE A 151 -16.30 -3.61 -9.12
CA ILE A 151 -16.23 -5.01 -8.69
C ILE A 151 -15.08 -5.65 -9.43
N THR A 152 -14.11 -6.16 -8.67
CA THR A 152 -12.93 -6.85 -9.21
C THR A 152 -13.16 -8.36 -9.16
N LEU A 153 -13.00 -9.03 -10.30
CA LEU A 153 -13.19 -10.47 -10.46
C LEU A 153 -11.91 -11.14 -10.98
N HIS A 154 -11.73 -12.41 -10.64
CA HIS A 154 -10.56 -13.14 -11.14
C HIS A 154 -10.60 -13.43 -12.63
N HIS A 155 -11.79 -13.64 -13.22
CA HIS A 155 -11.93 -14.04 -14.62
C HIS A 155 -13.14 -13.39 -15.29
N LYS A 156 -13.02 -13.09 -16.59
CA LYS A 156 -14.09 -12.49 -17.41
C LYS A 156 -15.33 -13.37 -17.56
N TYR A 157 -15.12 -14.68 -17.64
CA TYR A 157 -16.18 -15.67 -17.80
C TYR A 157 -16.36 -16.40 -16.48
N ASP A 158 -17.37 -15.98 -15.71
CA ASP A 158 -17.70 -16.61 -14.44
C ASP A 158 -19.15 -17.10 -14.46
N ARG A 159 -19.34 -18.30 -15.03
CA ARG A 159 -20.66 -18.95 -15.05
C ARG A 159 -21.21 -19.14 -13.63
N THR A 160 -20.34 -19.36 -12.65
CA THR A 160 -20.70 -19.56 -11.24
C THR A 160 -21.35 -18.32 -10.64
N ASN A 161 -20.93 -17.13 -11.06
CA ASN A 161 -21.44 -15.86 -10.56
C ASN A 161 -22.56 -15.22 -11.41
N THR A 162 -23.08 -15.93 -12.43
CA THR A 162 -24.07 -15.37 -13.37
C THR A 162 -25.28 -14.76 -12.66
N VAL A 163 -25.85 -15.46 -11.67
CA VAL A 163 -27.04 -14.99 -10.93
C VAL A 163 -26.73 -13.70 -10.17
N PHE A 164 -25.59 -13.63 -9.49
CA PHE A 164 -25.13 -12.43 -8.79
C PHE A 164 -24.95 -11.26 -9.77
N LEU A 165 -24.23 -11.48 -10.87
CA LEU A 165 -23.95 -10.45 -11.89
C LEU A 165 -25.22 -9.93 -12.56
N MET A 166 -26.21 -10.79 -12.81
CA MET A 166 -27.53 -10.37 -13.32
C MET A 166 -28.29 -9.52 -12.30
N SER A 167 -28.31 -9.91 -11.02
CA SER A 167 -29.04 -9.20 -9.97
C SER A 167 -28.52 -7.78 -9.70
N ILE A 168 -27.23 -7.54 -9.95
CA ILE A 168 -26.61 -6.22 -9.75
C ILE A 168 -26.60 -5.33 -10.99
N LYS A 169 -26.96 -5.86 -12.17
CA LYS A 169 -26.87 -5.15 -13.47
C LYS A 169 -27.57 -3.79 -13.45
N LYS A 170 -28.71 -3.69 -12.74
CA LYS A 170 -29.48 -2.44 -12.57
C LYS A 170 -28.71 -1.30 -11.89
N TYR A 171 -27.66 -1.61 -11.13
CA TYR A 171 -26.81 -0.60 -10.48
C TYR A 171 -25.63 -0.15 -11.37
N HIS A 172 -25.47 -0.75 -12.55
CA HIS A 172 -24.43 -0.42 -13.53
C HIS A 172 -23.00 -0.36 -12.95
N PRO A 173 -22.56 -1.36 -12.15
CA PRO A 173 -21.19 -1.37 -11.64
C PRO A 173 -20.17 -1.55 -12.77
N ILE A 174 -18.96 -1.03 -12.56
CA ILE A 174 -17.81 -1.34 -13.43
C ILE A 174 -17.23 -2.68 -12.98
N LEU A 175 -17.06 -3.59 -13.94
CA LEU A 175 -16.44 -4.89 -13.71
C LEU A 175 -15.00 -4.83 -14.21
N GLU A 176 -14.04 -4.99 -13.29
CA GLU A 176 -12.61 -5.11 -13.58
C GLU A 176 -12.22 -6.59 -13.44
N TYR A 177 -11.44 -7.11 -14.38
CA TYR A 177 -11.05 -8.52 -14.42
C TYR A 177 -9.54 -8.65 -14.33
N SER A 178 -9.02 -9.42 -13.38
CA SER A 178 -7.60 -9.79 -13.45
C SER A 178 -7.38 -10.70 -14.65
N GLY A 179 -6.55 -10.29 -15.61
CA GLY A 179 -6.19 -11.15 -16.72
C GLY A 179 -5.59 -12.48 -16.24
N SER A 180 -6.04 -13.60 -16.80
CA SER A 180 -5.32 -14.87 -16.75
C SER A 180 -4.28 -14.88 -17.88
N SER A 181 -3.04 -14.45 -17.61
CA SER A 181 -1.89 -14.92 -18.39
C SER A 181 -0.56 -14.59 -17.72
N ASN A 182 0.34 -15.55 -17.91
CA ASN A 182 1.79 -15.61 -17.79
C ASN A 182 2.43 -14.96 -16.56
N SER A 183 3.18 -15.81 -15.85
CA SER A 183 4.29 -15.42 -15.00
C SER A 183 5.09 -14.33 -15.71
N ALA A 184 4.92 -13.08 -15.28
CA ALA A 184 5.97 -12.11 -15.51
C ALA A 184 7.17 -12.69 -14.77
N ASN A 185 8.11 -13.26 -15.53
CA ASN A 185 9.46 -13.52 -15.05
C ASN A 185 10.00 -12.15 -14.64
N SER A 186 9.76 -11.78 -13.38
CA SER A 186 10.54 -10.77 -12.70
C SER A 186 11.91 -11.41 -12.49
N ASN A 187 12.73 -11.40 -13.53
CA ASN A 187 14.17 -11.51 -13.41
C ASN A 187 14.68 -10.23 -12.76
N ILE A 188 14.24 -9.95 -11.53
CA ILE A 188 14.88 -8.98 -10.66
C ILE A 188 16.03 -9.75 -10.03
N ILE A 189 17.12 -9.88 -10.78
CA ILE A 189 18.42 -10.25 -10.22
C ILE A 189 18.89 -9.00 -9.47
N GLY A 190 18.39 -8.83 -8.25
CA GLY A 190 19.00 -7.91 -7.30
C GLY A 190 20.42 -8.39 -7.02
N PRO A 191 21.41 -7.49 -6.88
CA PRO A 191 22.74 -7.88 -6.47
C PRO A 191 22.65 -8.68 -5.17
N LYS A 192 23.23 -9.88 -5.15
CA LYS A 192 23.40 -10.68 -3.93
C LYS A 192 24.30 -9.89 -2.99
N SER A 193 23.73 -9.06 -2.11
CA SER A 193 24.51 -8.44 -1.05
C SER A 193 24.95 -9.56 -0.11
N LYS A 194 26.22 -9.95 -0.19
CA LYS A 194 26.87 -10.71 0.87
C LYS A 194 26.99 -9.79 2.08
N TYR A 195 25.95 -9.77 2.92
CA TYR A 195 26.06 -9.22 4.25
C TYR A 195 26.98 -10.14 5.06
N ASN A 196 28.26 -9.79 5.12
CA ASN A 196 29.19 -10.31 6.11
C ASN A 196 28.93 -9.57 7.42
N VAL A 197 27.95 -10.03 8.19
CA VAL A 197 27.75 -9.54 9.55
C VAL A 197 28.42 -10.51 10.51
N ARG A 198 29.58 -10.09 11.05
CA ARG A 198 30.23 -10.69 12.21
C ARG A 198 29.58 -10.16 13.50
N THR A 199 28.32 -10.51 13.73
CA THR A 199 27.65 -10.39 15.05
C THR A 199 26.77 -11.62 15.25
N ASN A 200 26.72 -12.17 16.47
CA ASN A 200 25.91 -13.36 16.80
C ASN A 200 24.39 -13.12 16.73
N ASP A 201 23.95 -11.87 16.51
CA ASP A 201 22.54 -11.48 16.44
C ASP A 201 22.04 -11.45 14.98
N ILE A 202 20.90 -12.10 14.74
CA ILE A 202 20.21 -12.09 13.44
C ILE A 202 19.10 -11.05 13.51
N HIS A 203 19.22 -10.01 12.68
CA HIS A 203 18.19 -8.98 12.61
C HIS A 203 17.06 -9.39 11.67
N ILE A 204 15.84 -9.20 12.14
CA ILE A 204 14.62 -9.28 11.32
C ILE A 204 14.05 -7.87 11.18
N LEU A 205 13.69 -7.52 9.94
CA LEU A 205 13.06 -6.26 9.57
C LEU A 205 11.60 -6.48 9.17
N ALA A 206 10.79 -5.44 9.27
CA ALA A 206 9.51 -5.42 8.60
C ALA A 206 9.70 -5.55 7.07
N GLY A 207 8.87 -6.34 6.40
CA GLY A 207 9.01 -6.73 5.00
C GLY A 207 9.83 -8.00 4.76
N ASP A 208 10.58 -8.51 5.75
CA ASP A 208 11.23 -9.83 5.64
C ASP A 208 10.22 -10.96 5.48
N GLY A 209 10.63 -12.04 4.82
CA GLY A 209 9.80 -13.22 4.64
C GLY A 209 9.64 -14.03 5.92
N LEU A 210 8.43 -14.53 6.11
CA LEU A 210 8.02 -15.46 7.14
C LEU A 210 7.63 -16.77 6.47
N TYR A 211 8.42 -17.82 6.68
CA TYR A 211 8.23 -19.11 6.05
C TYR A 211 7.76 -20.17 7.03
N ASN A 212 6.75 -20.95 6.67
CA ASN A 212 6.30 -22.09 7.48
C ASN A 212 6.42 -23.40 6.67
N TYR A 213 7.21 -24.34 7.19
CA TYR A 213 7.47 -25.64 6.55
C TYR A 213 6.28 -26.61 6.57
N ALA A 214 5.31 -26.44 7.47
CA ALA A 214 4.20 -27.39 7.61
C ALA A 214 3.28 -27.37 6.37
N VAL A 215 3.12 -26.21 5.74
CA VAL A 215 2.24 -26.03 4.57
C VAL A 215 2.91 -25.27 3.43
N TYR A 216 4.23 -25.05 3.49
CA TYR A 216 5.03 -24.34 2.48
C TYR A 216 4.50 -22.93 2.16
N VAL A 217 3.97 -22.24 3.17
CA VAL A 217 3.45 -20.87 3.04
C VAL A 217 4.57 -19.86 3.28
N THR A 218 4.65 -18.87 2.40
CA THR A 218 5.47 -17.67 2.56
C THR A 218 4.56 -16.47 2.73
N CYS A 219 4.86 -15.66 3.75
CA CYS A 219 4.29 -14.34 3.97
C CYS A 219 5.40 -13.36 4.33
N SER A 220 5.04 -12.15 4.73
CA SER A 220 5.97 -11.09 5.13
C SER A 220 5.69 -10.62 6.55
N ALA A 221 6.74 -10.22 7.26
CA ALA A 221 6.65 -9.57 8.55
C ALA A 221 6.11 -8.14 8.39
N GLY A 222 5.12 -7.76 9.20
CA GLY A 222 4.46 -6.46 9.09
C GLY A 222 5.11 -5.42 9.97
N PHE A 223 4.85 -5.50 11.27
CA PHE A 223 5.42 -4.58 12.24
C PHE A 223 5.54 -5.24 13.60
N TRP A 224 6.32 -4.62 14.48
CA TRP A 224 6.52 -5.11 15.84
C TRP A 224 5.51 -4.47 16.78
N ALA A 225 4.92 -5.29 17.63
CA ALA A 225 3.97 -4.84 18.63
C ALA A 225 4.23 -5.54 19.94
N LYS A 226 3.80 -4.92 21.04
CA LYS A 226 3.85 -5.53 22.36
C LYS A 226 2.50 -5.49 23.04
N ASP A 227 2.21 -6.51 23.82
CA ASP A 227 1.03 -6.52 24.69
C ASP A 227 1.30 -5.76 26.01
N ASN A 228 0.31 -5.80 26.91
CA ASN A 228 0.38 -5.13 28.21
C ASN A 228 1.37 -5.78 29.19
N VAL A 229 1.85 -7.01 28.91
CA VAL A 229 2.88 -7.70 29.70
C VAL A 229 4.26 -7.65 29.03
N ASN A 230 4.42 -6.80 28.00
CA ASN A 230 5.64 -6.58 27.22
C ASN A 230 6.14 -7.79 26.41
N ILE A 231 5.27 -8.75 26.07
CA ILE A 231 5.60 -9.77 25.09
C ILE A 231 5.62 -9.13 23.71
N VAL A 232 6.72 -9.33 22.98
CA VAL A 232 6.92 -8.79 21.63
C VAL A 232 6.42 -9.78 20.58
N TYR A 233 5.60 -9.27 19.66
CA TYR A 233 5.03 -10.00 18.56
C TYR A 233 5.47 -9.42 17.22
N ILE A 234 5.57 -10.33 16.24
CA ILE A 234 5.50 -9.99 14.84
C ILE A 234 4.04 -9.96 14.42
N VAL A 235 3.55 -8.80 14.02
CA VAL A 235 2.26 -8.69 13.34
C VAL A 235 2.43 -9.02 11.86
N THR A 236 1.58 -9.89 11.32
CA THR A 236 1.51 -10.28 9.90
C THR A 236 0.04 -10.51 9.52
N ALA A 237 -0.25 -11.03 8.32
CA ALA A 237 -1.62 -11.34 7.92
C ALA A 237 -2.13 -12.64 8.56
N GLY A 238 -3.41 -12.68 8.92
CA GLY A 238 -4.01 -13.80 9.63
C GLY A 238 -4.18 -15.03 8.73
N HIS A 239 -4.45 -14.82 7.45
CA HIS A 239 -4.51 -15.91 6.47
C HIS A 239 -3.17 -16.59 6.20
N CYS A 240 -2.07 -16.03 6.72
CA CYS A 240 -0.77 -16.69 6.72
C CYS A 240 -0.66 -17.78 7.79
N PHE A 241 -1.63 -17.89 8.70
CA PHE A 241 -1.64 -18.85 9.79
C PHE A 241 -1.40 -20.27 9.28
N SER A 242 -0.52 -20.97 9.99
CA SER A 242 -0.17 -22.36 9.77
C SER A 242 0.32 -22.93 11.09
N PRO A 243 0.07 -24.22 11.37
CA PRO A 243 0.61 -24.84 12.58
C PRO A 243 2.14 -24.83 12.57
N GLY A 244 2.74 -24.78 13.75
CA GLY A 244 4.19 -24.84 13.92
C GLY A 244 4.91 -23.48 13.85
N ASN A 245 6.22 -23.54 13.68
CA ASN A 245 7.10 -22.37 13.74
C ASN A 245 7.27 -21.71 12.37
N TYR A 246 7.41 -20.39 12.41
CA TYR A 246 7.88 -19.59 11.28
C TYR A 246 9.40 -19.44 11.32
N PHE A 247 10.00 -19.38 10.13
CA PHE A 247 11.42 -19.25 9.90
C PHE A 247 11.68 -17.98 9.10
N LEU A 248 12.80 -17.34 9.41
CA LEU A 248 13.22 -16.13 8.70
C LEU A 248 13.59 -16.46 7.24
N GLN A 249 13.04 -15.69 6.31
CA GLN A 249 13.37 -15.76 4.89
C GLN A 249 13.66 -14.36 4.37
N PRO A 250 14.92 -13.88 4.42
CA PRO A 250 15.25 -12.54 3.97
C PRO A 250 14.99 -12.35 2.47
N TRP A 251 14.94 -11.08 2.03
CA TRP A 251 14.89 -10.76 0.60
C TRP A 251 16.06 -11.35 -0.17
N ASN A 252 15.81 -11.80 -1.39
CA ASN A 252 16.80 -12.41 -2.28
C ASN A 252 17.56 -13.61 -1.67
N ALA A 253 17.07 -14.18 -0.57
CA ALA A 253 17.67 -15.32 0.12
C ALA A 253 16.70 -16.50 0.19
N THR A 254 17.27 -17.70 0.32
CA THR A 254 16.50 -18.90 0.66
C THR A 254 16.03 -18.82 2.10
N VAL A 255 15.10 -19.70 2.46
CA VAL A 255 14.67 -19.88 3.85
C VAL A 255 15.88 -20.22 4.70
N THR A 256 15.98 -19.60 5.88
CA THR A 256 17.04 -19.86 6.85
C THR A 256 16.60 -20.89 7.88
N ASN A 257 17.54 -21.44 8.65
CA ASN A 257 17.23 -22.30 9.79
C ASN A 257 16.90 -21.50 11.07
N TYR A 258 16.77 -20.16 10.97
CA TYR A 258 16.48 -19.31 12.12
C TYR A 258 14.99 -19.32 12.42
N ILE A 259 14.64 -20.07 13.47
CA ILE A 259 13.30 -20.13 14.03
C ILE A 259 12.94 -18.78 14.63
N ILE A 260 11.79 -18.23 14.24
CA ILE A 260 11.16 -17.06 14.84
C ILE A 260 10.27 -17.50 15.98
N GLY A 261 9.32 -18.38 15.69
CA GLY A 261 8.35 -18.91 16.62
C GLY A 261 6.98 -19.11 15.99
N PRO A 262 5.98 -19.57 16.75
CA PRO A 262 4.66 -19.89 16.25
C PRO A 262 3.75 -18.66 16.17
N MET A 263 2.76 -18.71 15.28
CA MET A 263 1.64 -17.77 15.30
C MET A 263 0.67 -18.15 16.43
N THR A 264 0.65 -17.37 17.50
CA THR A 264 -0.10 -17.68 18.73
C THR A 264 -1.52 -17.13 18.70
N ASN A 265 -1.78 -16.11 17.88
CA ASN A 265 -3.11 -15.53 17.72
C ASN A 265 -3.29 -15.12 16.26
N HIS A 266 -4.48 -15.31 15.70
CA HIS A 266 -4.82 -14.85 14.36
C HIS A 266 -6.31 -14.62 14.23
N LYS A 267 -6.68 -13.70 13.33
CA LYS A 267 -8.05 -13.46 12.92
C LYS A 267 -8.14 -13.51 11.40
N ILE A 268 -9.16 -14.23 10.93
CA ILE A 268 -9.57 -14.28 9.53
C ILE A 268 -11.09 -14.03 9.52
N GLY A 269 -11.48 -12.77 9.45
CA GLY A 269 -12.89 -12.32 9.50
C GLY A 269 -13.25 -11.75 10.87
N PRO A 270 -13.61 -10.45 11.02
CA PRO A 270 -13.70 -9.37 10.02
C PRO A 270 -12.38 -8.63 9.75
N LEU A 271 -11.28 -9.06 10.35
CA LEU A 271 -9.93 -8.53 10.12
C LEU A 271 -9.02 -9.66 9.61
N ASP A 272 -7.89 -9.29 8.99
CA ASP A 272 -6.88 -10.24 8.51
C ASP A 272 -5.51 -9.94 9.14
N PHE A 273 -5.29 -10.43 10.36
CA PHE A 273 -4.00 -10.28 11.06
C PHE A 273 -3.63 -11.50 11.89
N GLY A 274 -2.34 -11.68 12.13
CA GLY A 274 -1.75 -12.74 12.94
C GLY A 274 -0.62 -12.18 13.80
N LEU A 275 -0.43 -12.77 14.98
CA LEU A 275 0.61 -12.44 15.95
C LEU A 275 1.54 -13.65 16.08
N ILE A 276 2.78 -13.50 15.66
CA ILE A 276 3.83 -14.51 15.86
C ILE A 276 4.64 -14.12 17.09
N HIS A 277 4.69 -15.02 18.05
CA HIS A 277 5.50 -14.84 19.25
C HIS A 277 6.96 -15.17 18.94
N ILE A 278 7.87 -14.26 19.29
CA ILE A 278 9.30 -14.42 19.06
C ILE A 278 9.90 -15.23 20.20
N VAL A 279 10.19 -16.51 19.96
CA VAL A 279 10.71 -17.43 20.99
C VAL A 279 12.23 -17.55 20.97
N ASN A 280 12.85 -17.25 19.83
CA ASN A 280 14.29 -17.36 19.67
C ASN A 280 14.98 -16.03 19.98
N LYS A 281 15.76 -16.00 21.06
CA LYS A 281 16.50 -14.81 21.51
C LYS A 281 17.63 -14.38 20.58
N THR A 282 18.08 -15.23 19.66
CA THR A 282 19.08 -14.83 18.65
C THR A 282 18.48 -13.98 17.53
N ILE A 283 17.15 -13.96 17.40
CA ILE A 283 16.45 -13.08 16.48
C ILE A 283 16.15 -11.77 17.20
N VAL A 284 16.78 -10.70 16.74
CA VAL A 284 16.63 -9.36 17.29
C VAL A 284 15.72 -8.55 16.37
N PRO A 285 14.48 -8.23 16.80
CA PRO A 285 13.58 -7.39 16.03
C PRO A 285 14.14 -5.98 15.91
N ARG A 286 14.17 -5.42 14.69
CA ARG A 286 14.45 -3.99 14.48
C ARG A 286 13.21 -3.32 13.90
N PRO A 287 12.64 -2.28 14.51
CA PRO A 287 11.40 -1.63 14.07
C PRO A 287 11.60 -0.76 12.82
N PHE A 288 12.32 -1.28 11.83
CA PHE A 288 12.59 -0.66 10.54
C PHE A 288 12.00 -1.52 9.42
N ILE A 289 11.62 -0.85 8.34
CA ILE A 289 11.11 -1.51 7.14
C ILE A 289 12.28 -1.75 6.18
N ARG A 290 12.38 -2.97 5.68
CA ARG A 290 13.38 -3.34 4.68
C ARG A 290 13.13 -2.58 3.38
N ASN A 291 14.19 -1.95 2.87
CA ASN A 291 14.21 -1.26 1.58
C ASN A 291 15.57 -1.47 0.87
N SER A 292 16.11 -2.68 0.94
CA SER A 292 17.47 -2.98 0.44
C SER A 292 17.64 -2.88 -1.08
N ASN A 293 16.59 -2.54 -1.83
CA ASN A 293 16.68 -2.16 -3.24
C ASN A 293 17.11 -0.71 -3.44
N SER A 294 16.82 0.17 -2.47
CA SER A 294 17.38 1.51 -2.45
C SER A 294 18.87 1.43 -2.16
N LYS A 295 19.66 2.23 -2.88
CA LYS A 295 21.10 2.37 -2.63
C LYS A 295 21.39 3.31 -1.47
N GLN A 296 20.48 4.24 -1.18
CA GLN A 296 20.67 5.31 -0.20
C GLN A 296 19.96 4.99 1.12
N ASN A 297 18.74 4.45 1.05
CA ASN A 297 17.87 4.21 2.20
C ASN A 297 17.52 2.72 2.28
N VAL A 298 18.50 1.88 2.62
CA VAL A 298 18.35 0.41 2.69
C VAL A 298 17.37 -0.05 3.78
N GLU A 299 17.09 0.81 4.75
CA GLU A 299 16.13 0.65 5.84
C GLU A 299 15.31 1.95 5.95
N LEU A 300 14.01 1.82 6.25
CA LEU A 300 13.10 2.95 6.46
C LEU A 300 12.65 2.99 7.91
N PHE A 301 12.67 4.18 8.50
CA PHE A 301 12.38 4.41 9.91
C PHE A 301 10.90 4.71 10.10
N ILE A 302 10.22 3.88 10.89
CA ILE A 302 8.83 4.12 11.28
C ILE A 302 8.82 5.20 12.35
N ARG A 303 8.31 6.38 12.00
CA ARG A 303 8.27 7.55 12.90
C ARG A 303 6.98 7.64 13.69
N ASP A 304 5.87 7.35 13.02
CA ASP A 304 4.51 7.47 13.55
C ASP A 304 3.56 6.55 12.75
N ASP A 305 2.29 6.54 13.12
CA ASP A 305 1.21 5.97 12.34
C ASP A 305 0.48 7.04 11.51
N ILE A 306 -0.25 6.60 10.48
CA ILE A 306 -1.06 7.49 9.64
C ILE A 306 -2.41 6.86 9.29
N ALA A 307 -3.44 7.70 9.30
CA ALA A 307 -4.70 7.43 8.62
C ALA A 307 -4.68 8.16 7.26
N VAL A 308 -4.39 7.44 6.18
CA VAL A 308 -4.49 8.02 4.83
C VAL A 308 -5.96 8.38 4.58
N SER A 309 -6.22 9.63 4.18
CA SER A 309 -7.58 10.20 4.12
C SER A 309 -8.03 10.56 2.69
N SER A 310 -7.10 10.70 1.73
CA SER A 310 -7.39 11.11 0.35
C SER A 310 -7.30 9.96 -0.65
N HIS A 311 -8.29 9.88 -1.55
CA HIS A 311 -8.17 9.04 -2.74
C HIS A 311 -7.12 9.64 -3.66
N GLY A 312 -6.26 8.81 -4.26
CA GLY A 312 -5.14 9.26 -5.07
C GLY A 312 -3.84 9.51 -4.29
N ALA A 313 -3.89 9.55 -2.95
CA ALA A 313 -2.68 9.62 -2.12
C ALA A 313 -1.83 8.36 -2.27
N HIS A 314 -0.52 8.50 -2.17
CA HIS A 314 0.39 7.37 -2.28
C HIS A 314 0.26 6.46 -1.07
N ILE A 315 0.43 5.17 -1.31
CA ILE A 315 0.63 4.17 -0.29
C ILE A 315 1.62 3.14 -0.82
N CYS A 316 2.57 2.79 0.01
CA CYS A 316 3.64 1.86 -0.31
C CYS A 316 3.53 0.62 0.56
N LYS A 317 4.14 -0.47 0.10
CA LYS A 317 4.25 -1.69 0.89
C LYS A 317 5.60 -2.35 0.69
N SER A 318 6.13 -2.94 1.75
CA SER A 318 7.37 -3.74 1.71
C SER A 318 7.01 -5.20 1.95
N GLY A 319 7.44 -6.10 1.06
CA GLY A 319 7.12 -7.52 1.15
C GLY A 319 8.19 -8.41 0.53
N ARG A 320 8.19 -9.68 0.91
CA ARG A 320 9.21 -10.66 0.52
C ARG A 320 9.31 -10.86 -0.99
N THR A 321 8.23 -10.71 -1.73
CA THR A 321 8.18 -11.13 -3.12
C THR A 321 8.42 -9.96 -4.07
N THR A 322 7.72 -8.85 -3.88
CA THR A 322 7.85 -7.67 -4.76
C THR A 322 8.66 -6.54 -4.15
N HIS A 323 9.18 -6.73 -2.93
CA HIS A 323 9.96 -5.74 -2.20
C HIS A 323 9.13 -4.46 -1.95
N VAL A 324 9.77 -3.28 -1.96
CA VAL A 324 9.03 -2.01 -1.86
C VAL A 324 8.38 -1.68 -3.20
N THR A 325 7.06 -1.52 -3.18
CA THR A 325 6.28 -0.98 -4.29
C THR A 325 5.32 0.07 -3.77
N CYS A 326 4.96 1.02 -4.62
CA CYS A 326 4.01 2.08 -4.29
C CYS A 326 2.88 2.13 -5.33
N GLY A 327 1.71 2.54 -4.88
CA GLY A 327 0.54 2.84 -5.66
C GLY A 327 -0.23 3.99 -5.04
N ASN A 328 -1.43 4.23 -5.55
CA ASN A 328 -2.36 5.23 -5.09
C ASN A 328 -3.56 4.56 -4.41
N VAL A 329 -4.09 5.20 -3.38
CA VAL A 329 -5.34 4.78 -2.75
C VAL A 329 -6.51 4.95 -3.72
N ARG A 330 -7.21 3.86 -4.02
CA ARG A 330 -8.39 3.84 -4.89
C ARG A 330 -9.69 3.97 -4.10
N ALA A 331 -9.75 3.38 -2.91
CA ALA A 331 -10.95 3.40 -2.08
C ALA A 331 -10.64 3.10 -0.60
N PHE A 332 -11.47 3.66 0.27
CA PHE A 332 -11.56 3.27 1.67
C PHE A 332 -12.78 2.39 1.91
N GLY A 333 -12.65 1.41 2.81
CA GLY A 333 -13.74 0.52 3.20
C GLY A 333 -14.27 -0.38 2.08
N GLY A 334 -13.40 -0.81 1.16
CA GLY A 334 -13.73 -1.81 0.16
C GLY A 334 -14.13 -3.13 0.83
N MET A 335 -15.22 -3.73 0.35
CA MET A 335 -15.75 -4.99 0.86
C MET A 335 -15.15 -6.18 0.13
N ILE A 336 -14.55 -7.09 0.88
CA ILE A 336 -14.06 -8.39 0.35
C ILE A 336 -15.11 -9.44 0.66
N ILE A 337 -15.83 -9.92 -0.36
CA ILE A 337 -17.05 -10.75 -0.16
C ILE A 337 -16.76 -12.04 0.60
N ILE A 338 -15.66 -12.73 0.27
CA ILE A 338 -15.35 -14.04 0.85
C ILE A 338 -15.15 -13.94 2.37
N LYS A 339 -14.74 -12.77 2.89
CA LYS A 339 -14.30 -12.61 4.29
C LYS A 339 -14.88 -11.40 5.05
N ARG A 340 -15.73 -10.60 4.39
CA ARG A 340 -16.44 -9.41 4.91
C ARG A 340 -15.52 -8.36 5.53
N TYR A 341 -14.38 -8.13 4.91
CA TYR A 341 -13.40 -7.15 5.38
C TYR A 341 -13.76 -5.74 4.93
N ILE A 342 -13.46 -4.78 5.79
CA ILE A 342 -13.38 -3.35 5.45
C ILE A 342 -11.89 -3.06 5.30
N MET A 343 -11.43 -2.92 4.07
CA MET A 343 -10.01 -2.69 3.77
C MET A 343 -9.83 -1.46 2.91
N THR A 344 -8.61 -0.92 2.95
CA THR A 344 -8.19 0.10 1.99
C THR A 344 -7.75 -0.59 0.70
N VAL A 345 -8.26 -0.10 -0.43
CA VAL A 345 -7.95 -0.61 -1.76
C VAL A 345 -6.98 0.36 -2.43
N SER A 346 -5.91 -0.16 -3.01
CA SER A 346 -4.95 0.60 -3.81
C SER A 346 -4.60 -0.13 -5.09
N ASP A 347 -3.95 0.56 -6.03
CA ASP A 347 -3.31 -0.06 -7.20
C ASP A 347 -1.83 -0.42 -6.94
N THR A 348 -1.40 -0.48 -5.67
CA THR A 348 -0.03 -0.86 -5.30
C THR A 348 0.30 -2.26 -5.82
N PRO A 349 1.38 -2.47 -6.58
CA PRO A 349 1.73 -3.79 -7.07
C PRO A 349 2.04 -4.78 -5.92
N SER A 350 1.45 -5.97 -5.91
CA SER A 350 1.77 -7.03 -4.94
C SER A 350 1.63 -8.42 -5.55
N MET A 351 2.29 -9.41 -4.94
CA MET A 351 2.21 -10.82 -5.31
C MET A 351 2.12 -11.72 -4.09
N ALA A 352 1.81 -13.01 -4.31
CA ALA A 352 1.85 -14.02 -3.26
C ALA A 352 3.20 -13.99 -2.53
N GLY A 353 3.17 -14.03 -1.21
CA GLY A 353 4.33 -13.85 -0.33
C GLY A 353 4.48 -12.45 0.25
N ASP A 354 3.87 -11.42 -0.35
CA ASP A 354 3.89 -10.07 0.23
C ASP A 354 2.92 -9.89 1.40
N SER A 355 2.00 -10.84 1.61
CA SER A 355 0.94 -10.76 2.62
C SER A 355 1.52 -10.58 4.01
N GLY A 356 0.95 -9.65 4.76
CA GLY A 356 1.37 -9.30 6.10
C GLY A 356 2.50 -8.29 6.16
N GLY A 357 3.12 -7.94 5.02
CA GLY A 357 4.16 -6.92 4.96
C GLY A 357 3.64 -5.53 5.33
N PRO A 358 4.49 -4.61 5.83
CA PRO A 358 4.07 -3.27 6.23
C PRO A 358 3.51 -2.49 5.03
N ALA A 359 2.41 -1.79 5.28
CA ALA A 359 1.89 -0.73 4.42
C ALA A 359 2.21 0.61 5.08
N PHE A 360 2.72 1.57 4.32
CA PHE A 360 3.25 2.82 4.85
C PHE A 360 3.17 3.97 3.83
N SER A 361 3.34 5.19 4.32
CA SER A 361 3.47 6.42 3.51
C SER A 361 4.80 7.09 3.85
N TYR A 362 5.50 7.59 2.84
CA TYR A 362 6.75 8.31 3.01
C TYR A 362 6.50 9.73 3.55
N LYS A 363 7.31 10.15 4.52
CA LYS A 363 7.43 11.54 4.98
C LYS A 363 8.55 12.24 4.23
N ASP A 364 9.64 11.50 4.03
CA ASP A 364 10.77 11.82 3.18
C ASP A 364 11.36 10.48 2.67
N LEU A 365 12.58 10.45 2.14
CA LEU A 365 13.18 9.23 1.58
C LEU A 365 13.63 8.19 2.63
N GLN A 366 13.68 8.56 3.91
CA GLN A 366 14.18 7.72 5.01
C GLN A 366 13.10 7.43 6.06
N TYR A 367 12.21 8.38 6.33
CA TYR A 367 11.18 8.29 7.35
C TYR A 367 9.81 8.02 6.76
N VAL A 368 9.05 7.18 7.43
CA VAL A 368 7.72 6.75 6.99
C VAL A 368 6.72 6.73 8.15
N SER A 369 5.45 6.87 7.80
CA SER A 369 4.33 6.58 8.68
C SER A 369 3.76 5.21 8.38
N LEU A 370 3.54 4.40 9.41
CA LEU A 370 2.92 3.10 9.26
C LEU A 370 1.40 3.23 9.09
N PHE A 371 0.86 2.65 8.02
CA PHE A 371 -0.58 2.61 7.75
C PHE A 371 -1.21 1.30 8.25
N GLY A 372 -0.49 0.18 8.15
CA GLY A 372 -1.01 -1.14 8.51
C GLY A 372 -0.23 -2.27 7.86
N ILE A 373 -0.92 -3.33 7.45
CA ILE A 373 -0.33 -4.49 6.76
C ILE A 373 -1.04 -4.80 5.44
N SER A 374 -0.30 -5.36 4.49
CA SER A 374 -0.86 -5.90 3.25
C SER A 374 -1.64 -7.18 3.50
N SER A 375 -2.75 -7.33 2.81
CA SER A 375 -3.53 -8.56 2.69
C SER A 375 -3.52 -8.98 1.22
N SER A 376 -2.37 -9.39 0.71
CA SER A 376 -2.21 -9.72 -0.71
C SER A 376 -2.76 -11.12 -1.02
N LYS A 377 -4.04 -11.15 -1.43
CA LYS A 377 -4.55 -12.14 -2.39
C LYS A 377 -5.68 -11.52 -3.19
N ALA A 378 -5.33 -10.48 -3.92
CA ALA A 378 -6.24 -9.74 -4.77
C ALA A 378 -5.66 -9.70 -6.17
N ALA A 379 -6.54 -9.78 -7.18
CA ALA A 379 -6.26 -9.56 -8.60
C ALA A 379 -5.02 -8.69 -8.87
N LYS A 380 -4.24 -9.02 -9.93
CA LYS A 380 -2.96 -8.38 -10.37
C LYS A 380 -2.89 -6.83 -10.35
N GLU A 381 -4.01 -6.14 -10.14
CA GLU A 381 -4.16 -4.69 -10.26
C GLU A 381 -4.63 -3.99 -8.97
N ILE A 382 -4.99 -4.74 -7.92
CA ILE A 382 -5.33 -4.11 -6.63
C ILE A 382 -4.68 -4.82 -5.44
N THR A 383 -4.25 -4.01 -4.47
CA THR A 383 -3.76 -4.48 -3.17
C THR A 383 -4.67 -3.97 -2.06
N LEU A 384 -4.94 -4.86 -1.11
CA LEU A 384 -5.82 -4.62 0.02
C LEU A 384 -4.96 -4.46 1.28
N PHE A 385 -5.28 -3.46 2.09
CA PHE A 385 -4.55 -3.15 3.31
C PHE A 385 -5.49 -3.18 4.51
N GLN A 386 -5.04 -3.87 5.56
CA GLN A 386 -5.67 -3.87 6.88
C GLN A 386 -5.13 -2.68 7.68
N PRO A 387 -5.96 -1.68 8.05
CA PRO A 387 -5.52 -0.53 8.83
C PRO A 387 -4.91 -0.91 10.18
N LEU A 388 -3.88 -0.18 10.58
CA LEU A 388 -3.13 -0.41 11.82
C LEU A 388 -4.02 -0.34 13.06
N ASN A 389 -4.84 0.71 13.17
CA ASN A 389 -5.66 0.95 14.36
C ASN A 389 -6.64 -0.19 14.65
N ASP A 390 -7.21 -0.80 13.61
CA ASP A 390 -8.10 -1.95 13.75
C ASP A 390 -7.38 -3.14 14.39
N ILE A 391 -6.12 -3.37 14.01
CA ILE A 391 -5.29 -4.45 14.53
C ILE A 391 -4.90 -4.17 15.99
N LEU A 392 -4.33 -2.99 16.26
CA LEU A 392 -3.86 -2.62 17.59
C LEU A 392 -4.99 -2.68 18.63
N THR A 393 -6.16 -2.11 18.29
CA THR A 393 -7.35 -2.08 19.15
C THR A 393 -7.91 -3.49 19.35
N THR A 394 -8.06 -4.27 18.28
CA THR A 394 -8.68 -5.60 18.37
C THR A 394 -7.79 -6.61 19.09
N ALA A 395 -6.48 -6.51 18.93
CA ALA A 395 -5.51 -7.39 19.57
C ALA A 395 -5.06 -6.91 20.96
N ASN A 396 -5.41 -5.67 21.35
CA ASN A 396 -4.96 -5.03 22.58
C ASN A 396 -3.42 -5.00 22.70
N ILE A 397 -2.76 -4.54 21.63
CA ILE A 397 -1.30 -4.42 21.51
C ILE A 397 -0.91 -2.98 21.13
N LYS A 398 0.33 -2.61 21.41
CA LYS A 398 0.91 -1.29 21.11
C LYS A 398 2.04 -1.42 20.11
N LEU A 399 2.10 -0.51 19.13
CA LEU A 399 3.17 -0.43 18.15
C LEU A 399 4.52 -0.21 18.86
N VAL A 400 5.55 -0.92 18.40
CA VAL A 400 6.95 -0.66 18.75
C VAL A 400 7.55 0.18 17.63
N VAL A 401 7.88 1.43 17.96
CA VAL A 401 8.56 2.38 17.07
C VAL A 401 10.06 2.44 17.39
N ALA A 402 10.83 3.02 16.47
CA ALA A 402 12.27 3.23 16.59
C ALA A 402 12.65 4.21 17.71
#